data_AF-A0A942DP65-F1
#
_entry.id   AF-A0A942DP65-F1
#
_cell.length_a   1.000
_cell.length_b   1.000
_cell.length_c   1.000
_cell.angle_alpha   90.00
_cell.angle_beta   90.00
_cell.angle_gamma   90.00
#
_symmetry.space_group_name_H-M   'P 1'
#
loop_
_entity.id
_entity.type
_entity.pdbx_description
1 polymer ?
#
loop_
_entity_poly.entity_id
_entity_poly.type
_entity_poly.pdbx_seq_one_letter_code
_entity_poly.pdbx_strand_id
1 'polypeptide(L)'
;MKKFAFIALSMVLAACANPNKAKDLDTKVDMTAPVNAGGVIGVKDGDMVYQRKVQMNEELRNLETEVYNLEAKVYGGPRYLDNRGLYGVLKDCRAEMSEKSNGGDGKLLWTEKREYVTAEDDVSKIGVEDKKKIVGVSEEYLKDRLERFKNYRKVLMDRQEEYETKVKVCELELKSKQKTAAKNKTADE
;
A
#
# COMPACT_ATOMS: atom_id res chain seq x y z
N MET A 1 -64.42 -14.46 12.57
CA MET A 1 -63.87 -14.30 11.21
C MET A 1 -62.53 -13.60 11.30
N LYS A 2 -61.55 -14.14 10.57
CA LYS A 2 -60.14 -13.74 10.38
C LYS A 2 -59.83 -12.24 10.54
N LYS A 3 -58.67 -11.94 11.15
CA LYS A 3 -57.61 -11.08 10.57
C LYS A 3 -56.29 -11.28 11.33
N PHE A 4 -55.38 -11.97 10.66
CA PHE A 4 -53.94 -12.01 10.91
C PHE A 4 -53.30 -10.74 10.29
N ALA A 5 -52.32 -10.15 10.97
CA ALA A 5 -51.16 -9.46 10.39
C ALA A 5 -50.19 -9.08 11.53
N PHE A 6 -49.17 -9.89 11.82
CA PHE A 6 -47.78 -9.66 11.41
C PHE A 6 -47.21 -8.29 11.81
N ILE A 7 -46.50 -8.25 12.94
CA ILE A 7 -45.41 -7.29 13.20
C ILE A 7 -44.22 -8.11 13.68
N ALA A 8 -43.38 -8.46 12.70
CA ALA A 8 -41.99 -8.84 12.90
C ALA A 8 -41.12 -7.65 12.44
N LEU A 9 -39.87 -7.64 12.92
CA LEU A 9 -38.75 -6.83 12.45
C LEU A 9 -38.38 -5.62 13.32
N SER A 10 -37.84 -5.89 14.51
CA SER A 10 -36.92 -5.01 15.23
C SER A 10 -35.50 -5.60 15.21
N MET A 11 -34.89 -5.60 14.03
CA MET A 11 -33.45 -5.71 13.84
C MET A 11 -33.16 -4.86 12.62
N VAL A 12 -32.29 -3.85 12.78
CA VAL A 12 -31.35 -3.33 11.77
C VAL A 12 -30.65 -2.09 12.35
N LEU A 13 -29.35 -2.31 12.60
CA LEU A 13 -28.22 -1.39 12.39
C LEU A 13 -28.01 -0.21 13.35
N ALA A 14 -27.27 -0.48 14.42
CA ALA A 14 -26.23 0.43 14.87
C ALA A 14 -25.13 0.51 13.78
N ALA A 15 -25.27 1.45 12.86
CA ALA A 15 -24.22 1.80 11.93
C ALA A 15 -23.21 2.71 12.65
N CYS A 16 -21.96 2.28 12.73
CA CYS A 16 -20.83 3.10 13.16
C CYS A 16 -20.82 4.39 12.33
N ALA A 17 -21.04 5.52 13.00
CA ALA A 17 -20.90 6.84 12.41
C ALA A 17 -19.42 7.09 12.12
N ASN A 18 -19.03 7.02 10.85
CA ASN A 18 -17.76 7.57 10.39
C ASN A 18 -17.94 9.10 10.27
N PRO A 19 -17.17 9.93 11.01
CA PRO A 19 -17.43 11.38 11.12
C PRO A 19 -17.16 12.19 9.84
N ASN A 20 -16.64 11.57 8.77
CA ASN A 20 -16.28 12.26 7.52
C ASN A 20 -17.13 11.80 6.32
N LYS A 21 -18.46 11.77 6.44
CA LYS A 21 -19.32 11.62 5.25
C LYS A 21 -19.44 12.97 4.54
N ALA A 22 -18.79 13.08 3.38
CA ALA A 22 -18.91 14.20 2.47
C ALA A 22 -20.39 14.45 2.12
N LYS A 23 -20.81 15.72 2.15
CA LYS A 23 -22.12 16.16 1.67
C LYS A 23 -22.10 16.24 0.14
N ASP A 24 -23.14 15.73 -0.51
CA ASP A 24 -23.34 15.87 -1.94
C ASP A 24 -23.45 17.36 -2.32
N LEU A 25 -22.55 17.82 -3.19
CA LEU A 25 -22.57 19.16 -3.75
C LEU A 25 -23.22 19.10 -5.13
N ASP A 26 -24.39 19.74 -5.26
CA ASP A 26 -25.12 19.89 -6.51
C ASP A 26 -24.40 20.91 -7.41
N THR A 27 -23.51 20.45 -8.30
CA THR A 27 -22.76 21.31 -9.21
C THR A 27 -23.41 21.38 -10.59
N LYS A 28 -24.43 22.23 -10.74
CA LYS A 28 -24.77 22.80 -12.05
C LYS A 28 -23.75 23.89 -12.38
N VAL A 29 -22.86 23.60 -13.33
CA VAL A 29 -21.84 24.53 -13.84
C VAL A 29 -22.41 25.24 -15.05
N ASP A 30 -22.80 26.51 -14.90
CA ASP A 30 -23.08 27.40 -16.03
C ASP A 30 -21.76 27.94 -16.62
N MET A 31 -21.70 27.94 -17.95
CA MET A 31 -20.66 28.49 -18.84
C MET A 31 -19.48 27.57 -19.20
N THR A 32 -19.66 26.89 -20.33
CA THR A 32 -18.57 26.44 -21.21
C THR A 32 -18.24 27.51 -22.24
N ALA A 33 -16.98 27.94 -22.34
CA ALA A 33 -16.45 28.64 -23.51
C ALA A 33 -15.11 28.00 -23.96
N PRO A 34 -14.87 27.85 -25.26
CA PRO A 34 -13.76 27.06 -25.79
C PRO A 34 -12.42 27.81 -25.73
N VAL A 35 -11.37 27.09 -25.35
CA VAL A 35 -9.98 27.57 -25.22
C VAL A 35 -9.28 27.52 -26.57
N ASN A 36 -8.73 28.65 -27.03
CA ASN A 36 -7.76 28.71 -28.13
C ASN A 36 -6.37 29.16 -27.63
N ALA A 37 -5.37 28.62 -28.32
CA ALA A 37 -3.93 28.64 -28.08
C ALA A 37 -3.31 29.98 -27.62
N GLY A 38 -2.38 29.89 -26.66
CA GLY A 38 -1.47 30.97 -26.29
C GLY A 38 -1.64 31.39 -24.83
N GLY A 39 -0.78 30.85 -23.96
CA GLY A 39 -0.87 31.06 -22.51
C GLY A 39 -0.90 32.52 -22.09
N VAL A 40 -1.77 32.82 -21.12
CA VAL A 40 -1.70 34.03 -20.29
C VAL A 40 -1.86 33.58 -18.84
N ILE A 41 -0.82 33.83 -18.06
CA ILE A 41 -0.81 33.70 -16.60
C ILE A 41 -1.75 34.80 -16.06
N GLY A 42 -2.86 34.41 -15.42
CA GLY A 42 -3.78 35.33 -14.77
C GLY A 42 -4.54 34.64 -13.66
N VAL A 43 -4.29 35.03 -12.41
CA VAL A 43 -4.97 34.52 -11.21
C VAL A 43 -6.34 35.19 -11.09
N LYS A 44 -7.41 34.39 -11.08
CA LYS A 44 -8.76 34.84 -10.69
C LYS A 44 -9.48 33.70 -9.95
N ASP A 45 -9.52 33.79 -8.61
CA ASP A 45 -10.32 33.11 -7.56
C ASP A 45 -11.00 31.73 -7.78
N GLY A 46 -10.57 30.96 -8.77
CA GLY A 46 -11.02 29.59 -9.07
C GLY A 46 -9.91 28.77 -9.74
N ASP A 47 -9.05 29.40 -10.54
CA ASP A 47 -7.91 28.73 -11.18
C ASP A 47 -6.80 28.33 -10.19
N MET A 48 -6.60 29.10 -9.11
CA MET A 48 -5.64 28.76 -8.05
C MET A 48 -6.02 27.46 -7.32
N VAL A 49 -7.32 27.26 -7.07
CA VAL A 49 -7.85 26.05 -6.43
C VAL A 49 -7.70 24.85 -7.38
N TYR A 50 -7.98 25.05 -8.66
CA TYR A 50 -7.76 24.03 -9.68
C TYR A 50 -6.29 23.63 -9.79
N GLN A 51 -5.38 24.59 -9.92
CA GLN A 51 -3.93 24.34 -9.99
C GLN A 51 -3.41 23.63 -8.74
N ARG A 52 -3.85 24.04 -7.53
CA ARG A 52 -3.47 23.36 -6.29
C ARG A 52 -3.94 21.92 -6.25
N LYS A 53 -5.17 21.62 -6.69
CA LYS A 53 -5.68 20.25 -6.80
C LYS A 53 -4.91 19.42 -7.81
N VAL A 54 -4.56 19.98 -8.96
CA VAL A 54 -3.70 19.31 -9.95
C VAL A 54 -2.35 18.96 -9.33
N GLN A 55 -1.69 19.91 -8.67
CA GLN A 55 -0.39 19.70 -8.03
C GLN A 55 -0.47 18.64 -6.92
N MET A 56 -1.49 18.70 -6.05
CA MET A 56 -1.68 17.69 -4.99
C MET A 56 -1.96 16.30 -5.57
N ASN A 57 -2.69 16.22 -6.68
CA ASN A 57 -2.97 14.95 -7.34
C ASN A 57 -1.71 14.37 -8.01
N GLU A 58 -0.84 15.21 -8.57
CA GLU A 58 0.47 14.77 -9.07
C GLU A 58 1.40 14.31 -7.94
N GLU A 59 1.47 15.05 -6.82
CA GLU A 59 2.20 14.63 -5.62
C GLU A 59 1.68 13.27 -5.13
N LEU A 60 0.35 13.12 -5.08
CA LEU A 60 -0.28 11.88 -4.66
C LEU A 60 0.10 10.72 -5.58
N ARG A 61 0.03 10.89 -6.90
CA ARG A 61 0.42 9.83 -7.85
C ARG A 61 1.88 9.42 -7.71
N ASN A 62 2.77 10.39 -7.52
CA ASN A 62 4.20 10.10 -7.31
C ASN A 62 4.40 9.32 -6.00
N LEU A 63 3.74 9.74 -4.93
CA LEU A 63 3.82 9.08 -3.63
C LEU A 63 3.19 7.69 -3.64
N GLU A 64 2.06 7.50 -4.32
CA GLU A 64 1.43 6.18 -4.55
C GLU A 64 2.41 5.24 -5.25
N THR A 65 3.04 5.71 -6.33
CA THR A 65 4.04 4.93 -7.07
C THR A 65 5.23 4.55 -6.18
N GLU A 66 5.74 5.50 -5.39
CA GLU A 66 6.84 5.24 -4.44
C GLU A 66 6.45 4.20 -3.39
N VAL A 67 5.28 4.36 -2.75
CA VAL A 67 4.78 3.46 -1.72
C VAL A 67 4.60 2.05 -2.26
N TYR A 68 3.99 1.89 -3.44
CA TYR A 68 3.82 0.56 -4.03
C TYR A 68 5.14 -0.07 -4.45
N ASN A 69 6.09 0.71 -4.95
CA ASN A 69 7.44 0.21 -5.24
C ASN A 69 8.17 -0.24 -3.97
N LEU A 70 8.05 0.52 -2.88
CA LEU A 70 8.60 0.14 -1.57
C LEU A 70 7.94 -1.13 -1.04
N GLU A 71 6.61 -1.22 -1.11
CA GLU A 71 5.87 -2.40 -0.65
C GLU A 71 6.24 -3.66 -1.46
N ALA A 72 6.39 -3.51 -2.78
CA ALA A 72 6.89 -4.57 -3.66
C ALA A 72 8.32 -5.00 -3.30
N LYS A 73 9.19 -4.06 -2.92
CA LYS A 73 10.56 -4.36 -2.48
C LYS A 73 10.57 -5.11 -1.14
N VAL A 74 9.73 -4.69 -0.19
CA VAL A 74 9.68 -5.28 1.16
C VAL A 74 9.03 -6.66 1.14
N TYR A 75 7.80 -6.77 0.65
CA TYR A 75 7.00 -8.00 0.79
C TYR A 75 6.96 -8.84 -0.48
N GLY A 76 6.99 -8.18 -1.64
CA GLY A 76 6.74 -8.77 -2.94
C GLY A 76 5.43 -9.58 -3.03
N GLY A 77 5.39 -10.55 -3.93
CA GLY A 77 4.30 -11.50 -4.11
C GLY A 77 3.39 -11.22 -5.30
N PRO A 78 2.25 -11.95 -5.40
CA PRO A 78 1.34 -11.89 -6.56
C PRO A 78 0.65 -10.54 -6.75
N ARG A 79 0.61 -9.71 -5.70
CA ARG A 79 0.13 -8.33 -5.77
C ARG A 79 1.06 -7.44 -6.61
N TYR A 80 2.32 -7.85 -6.77
CA TYR A 80 3.34 -7.22 -7.59
C TYR A 80 3.76 -8.20 -8.68
N LEU A 81 4.78 -7.90 -9.50
CA LEU A 81 5.27 -8.74 -10.62
C LEU A 81 5.88 -10.10 -10.17
N ASP A 82 5.26 -10.78 -9.21
CA ASP A 82 5.65 -12.02 -8.56
C ASP A 82 7.11 -12.04 -8.09
N ASN A 83 7.56 -10.92 -7.53
CA ASN A 83 8.88 -10.81 -6.93
C ASN A 83 8.87 -11.39 -5.50
N ARG A 84 10.00 -11.91 -5.02
CA ARG A 84 10.09 -12.46 -3.65
C ARG A 84 10.11 -11.38 -2.56
N GLY A 85 10.56 -10.17 -2.89
CA GLY A 85 10.83 -9.10 -1.92
C GLY A 85 11.89 -9.50 -0.88
N LEU A 86 12.18 -8.60 0.05
CA LEU A 86 13.07 -8.88 1.19
C LEU A 86 12.51 -9.96 2.11
N TYR A 87 11.18 -9.98 2.29
CA TYR A 87 10.48 -11.00 3.05
C TYR A 87 10.74 -12.41 2.51
N GLY A 88 10.62 -12.62 1.18
CA GLY A 88 10.88 -13.91 0.56
C GLY A 88 12.34 -14.32 0.67
N VAL A 89 13.27 -13.38 0.49
CA VAL A 89 14.71 -13.63 0.71
C VAL A 89 15.00 -14.08 2.14
N LEU A 90 14.39 -13.44 3.14
CA LEU A 90 14.53 -13.85 4.54
C LEU A 90 13.98 -15.25 4.78
N LYS A 91 12.80 -15.55 4.22
CA LYS A 91 12.17 -16.86 4.34
C LYS A 91 13.05 -17.96 3.74
N ASP A 92 13.60 -17.72 2.55
CA ASP A 92 14.47 -18.68 1.85
C ASP A 92 15.76 -18.90 2.65
N CYS A 93 16.39 -17.83 3.15
CA CYS A 93 17.56 -17.94 4.02
C CYS A 93 17.28 -18.74 5.30
N ARG A 94 16.12 -18.53 5.94
CA ARG A 94 15.70 -19.33 7.11
C ARG A 94 15.45 -20.79 6.78
N ALA A 95 14.91 -21.08 5.59
CA ALA A 95 14.76 -22.44 5.10
C ALA A 95 16.13 -23.11 4.91
N GLU A 96 17.07 -22.44 4.23
CA GLU A 96 18.44 -22.93 4.03
C GLU A 96 19.17 -23.19 5.37
N MET A 97 18.98 -22.32 6.37
CA MET A 97 19.55 -22.51 7.71
C MET A 97 18.99 -23.72 8.46
N SER A 98 17.79 -24.18 8.09
CA SER A 98 17.17 -25.36 8.68
C SER A 98 17.59 -26.66 8.00
N GLU A 99 18.19 -26.59 6.80
CA GLU A 99 18.59 -27.80 6.09
C GLU A 99 19.68 -28.57 6.83
N LYS A 100 19.55 -29.90 6.88
CA LYS A 100 20.55 -30.79 7.48
C LYS A 100 21.92 -30.67 6.79
N SER A 101 21.93 -30.39 5.49
CA SER A 101 23.14 -30.14 4.68
C SER A 101 24.00 -29.01 5.26
N ASN A 102 23.35 -27.99 5.82
CA ASN A 102 23.95 -26.81 6.43
C ASN A 102 24.11 -26.93 7.95
N GLY A 103 23.90 -28.13 8.53
CA GLY A 103 23.95 -28.33 9.99
C GLY A 103 22.70 -27.84 10.73
N GLY A 104 21.57 -27.72 10.02
CA GLY A 104 20.25 -27.48 10.60
C GLY A 104 19.55 -28.75 11.10
N ASP A 105 18.43 -28.58 11.79
CA ASP A 105 17.64 -29.65 12.40
C ASP A 105 16.59 -30.27 11.45
N GLY A 106 16.48 -29.74 10.23
CA GLY A 106 15.49 -30.12 9.23
C GLY A 106 14.08 -29.60 9.52
N LYS A 107 13.90 -28.71 10.49
CA LYS A 107 12.59 -28.14 10.85
C LYS A 107 12.47 -26.73 10.30
N LEU A 108 11.38 -26.46 9.59
CA LEU A 108 11.08 -25.12 9.09
C LEU A 108 11.08 -24.10 10.25
N LEU A 109 12.00 -23.14 10.18
CA LEU A 109 12.03 -22.03 11.12
C LEU A 109 10.81 -21.14 10.88
N TRP A 110 10.13 -20.78 11.96
CA TRP A 110 8.98 -19.89 11.90
C TRP A 110 9.39 -18.56 11.25
N THR A 111 8.63 -18.15 10.23
CA THR A 111 8.77 -16.85 9.56
C THR A 111 7.52 -16.03 9.85
N GLU A 112 7.72 -14.74 10.06
CA GLU A 112 6.64 -13.80 10.39
C GLU A 112 5.56 -13.83 9.31
N LYS A 113 4.31 -13.51 9.66
CA LYS A 113 3.24 -13.43 8.67
C LYS A 113 3.47 -12.22 7.76
N ARG A 114 3.27 -12.40 6.45
CA ARG A 114 3.20 -11.29 5.50
C ARG A 114 1.91 -10.50 5.72
N GLU A 115 2.05 -9.22 6.06
CA GLU A 115 0.93 -8.29 6.22
C GLU A 115 1.22 -7.04 5.39
N TYR A 116 0.38 -6.80 4.38
CA TYR A 116 0.49 -5.60 3.54
C TYR A 116 0.03 -4.38 4.33
N VAL A 117 0.68 -3.25 4.07
CA VAL A 117 0.41 -2.00 4.79
C VAL A 117 -0.62 -1.17 4.02
N THR A 118 -0.64 -1.28 2.68
CA THR A 118 -1.64 -0.60 1.86
C THR A 118 -2.89 -1.47 1.69
N ALA A 119 -4.07 -0.84 1.75
CA ALA A 119 -5.33 -1.52 1.46
C ALA A 119 -5.41 -1.90 -0.04
N GLU A 120 -6.08 -3.01 -0.36
CA GLU A 120 -6.26 -3.46 -1.75
C GLU A 120 -7.11 -2.48 -2.59
N ASP A 121 -8.04 -1.76 -1.95
CA ASP A 121 -8.97 -0.84 -2.61
C ASP A 121 -8.38 0.53 -2.98
N ASP A 122 -7.20 0.88 -2.45
CA ASP A 122 -6.58 2.19 -2.68
C ASP A 122 -5.98 2.31 -4.11
N VAL A 123 -5.89 1.20 -4.87
CA VAL A 123 -5.13 1.15 -6.13
C VAL A 123 -5.74 1.97 -7.27
N SER A 124 -7.06 2.22 -7.34
CA SER A 124 -7.63 2.95 -8.49
C SER A 124 -9.08 3.41 -8.27
N LYS A 125 -9.32 4.60 -7.71
CA LYS A 125 -10.61 5.31 -7.81
C LYS A 125 -10.48 6.84 -7.86
N ILE A 126 -9.48 7.37 -8.55
CA ILE A 126 -9.58 8.76 -9.02
C ILE A 126 -10.15 8.69 -10.44
N GLY A 127 -11.49 8.77 -10.52
CA GLY A 127 -12.19 8.84 -11.78
C GLY A 127 -11.70 10.06 -12.55
N VAL A 128 -10.97 9.82 -13.64
CA VAL A 128 -10.76 10.84 -14.67
C VAL A 128 -12.04 10.85 -15.48
N GLU A 129 -13.01 11.68 -15.09
CA GLU A 129 -14.15 11.96 -15.96
C GLU A 129 -13.62 12.78 -17.14
N ASP A 130 -13.46 12.10 -18.28
CA ASP A 130 -13.13 12.62 -19.60
C ASP A 130 -12.10 13.78 -19.66
N LYS A 131 -10.84 13.43 -19.40
CA LYS A 131 -9.59 14.08 -19.87
C LYS A 131 -9.41 15.60 -19.70
N LYS A 132 -10.34 16.36 -19.10
CA LYS A 132 -10.22 17.82 -18.98
C LYS A 132 -10.76 18.42 -17.69
N LYS A 133 -11.30 17.61 -16.77
CA LYS A 133 -11.88 18.11 -15.51
C LYS A 133 -11.52 17.18 -14.36
N ILE A 134 -10.60 17.60 -13.49
CA ILE A 134 -10.55 17.10 -12.11
C ILE A 134 -11.80 17.66 -11.41
N VAL A 135 -12.96 17.08 -11.71
CA VAL A 135 -14.24 17.45 -11.10
C VAL A 135 -14.68 16.23 -10.32
N GLY A 136 -14.77 16.38 -9.00
CA GLY A 136 -15.27 15.34 -8.09
C GLY A 136 -14.39 15.05 -6.87
N VAL A 137 -13.11 15.44 -6.87
CA VAL A 137 -12.23 15.20 -5.70
C VAL A 137 -12.12 16.46 -4.84
N SER A 138 -12.57 16.37 -3.58
CA SER A 138 -12.41 17.44 -2.61
C SER A 138 -10.94 17.61 -2.21
N GLU A 139 -10.52 18.83 -1.86
CA GLU A 139 -9.14 19.02 -1.36
C GLU A 139 -8.89 18.22 -0.08
N GLU A 140 -9.91 18.06 0.76
CA GLU A 140 -9.86 17.27 1.98
C GLU A 140 -9.57 15.80 1.70
N TYR A 141 -10.20 15.24 0.67
CA TYR A 141 -9.92 13.86 0.23
C TYR A 141 -8.47 13.70 -0.24
N LEU A 142 -7.96 14.66 -1.03
CA LEU A 142 -6.56 14.61 -1.50
C LEU A 142 -5.57 14.72 -0.34
N LYS A 143 -5.84 15.60 0.63
CA LYS A 143 -4.99 15.77 1.83
C LYS A 143 -4.99 14.53 2.70
N ASP A 144 -6.16 13.98 3.01
CA ASP A 144 -6.33 12.76 3.80
C ASP A 144 -5.62 11.57 3.13
N ARG A 145 -5.79 11.42 1.81
CA ARG A 145 -5.10 10.37 1.04
C ARG A 145 -3.58 10.57 1.01
N LEU A 146 -3.11 11.80 0.79
CA LEU A 146 -1.67 12.13 0.88
C LEU A 146 -1.10 11.79 2.26
N GLU A 147 -1.80 12.12 3.33
CA GLU A 147 -1.38 11.80 4.69
C GLU A 147 -1.32 10.28 4.93
N ARG A 148 -2.33 9.52 4.49
CA ARG A 148 -2.30 8.06 4.54
C ARG A 148 -1.09 7.49 3.82
N PHE A 149 -0.83 7.89 2.58
CA PHE A 149 0.31 7.40 1.82
C PHE A 149 1.65 7.83 2.41
N LYS A 150 1.74 9.01 3.05
CA LYS A 150 2.94 9.43 3.80
C LYS A 150 3.18 8.51 4.99
N ASN A 151 2.13 8.11 5.70
CA ASN A 151 2.21 7.15 6.80
C ASN A 151 2.59 5.75 6.31
N TYR A 152 1.99 5.27 5.21
CA TYR A 152 2.36 4.00 4.59
C TYR A 152 3.84 3.97 4.20
N ARG A 153 4.33 5.04 3.55
CA ARG A 153 5.74 5.18 3.19
C ARG A 153 6.65 5.04 4.40
N LYS A 154 6.35 5.75 5.48
CA LYS A 154 7.13 5.70 6.73
C LYS A 154 7.21 4.27 7.27
N VAL A 155 6.07 3.61 7.42
CA VAL A 155 6.02 2.23 7.92
C VAL A 155 6.81 1.30 6.99
N LEU A 156 6.68 1.44 5.68
CA LEU A 156 7.41 0.59 4.72
C LEU A 156 8.92 0.83 4.74
N MET A 157 9.38 2.06 4.97
CA MET A 157 10.80 2.36 5.16
C MET A 157 11.35 1.68 6.41
N ASP A 158 10.65 1.78 7.53
CA ASP A 158 11.04 1.12 8.79
C ASP A 158 11.10 -0.41 8.61
N ARG A 159 10.10 -0.99 7.90
CA ARG A 159 10.09 -2.42 7.57
C ARG A 159 11.22 -2.81 6.62
N GLN A 160 11.56 -1.97 5.64
CA GLN A 160 12.66 -2.25 4.75
C GLN A 160 13.97 -2.38 5.52
N GLU A 161 14.26 -1.44 6.42
CA GLU A 161 15.47 -1.48 7.26
C GLU A 161 15.48 -2.72 8.18
N GLU A 162 14.33 -3.04 8.79
CA GLU A 162 14.15 -4.23 9.62
C GLU A 162 14.47 -5.51 8.84
N TYR A 163 13.87 -5.69 7.65
CA TYR A 163 14.08 -6.87 6.83
C TYR A 163 15.50 -6.94 6.27
N GLU A 164 16.08 -5.83 5.81
CA GLU A 164 17.48 -5.79 5.36
C GLU A 164 18.43 -6.24 6.48
N THR A 165 18.18 -5.80 7.72
CA THR A 165 18.96 -6.22 8.88
C THR A 165 18.77 -7.72 9.17
N LYS A 166 17.53 -8.21 9.20
CA LYS A 166 17.23 -9.63 9.44
C LYS A 166 17.84 -10.54 8.37
N VAL A 167 17.80 -10.13 7.10
CA VAL A 167 18.43 -10.87 5.99
C VAL A 167 19.94 -10.95 6.19
N LYS A 168 20.61 -9.83 6.47
CA LYS A 168 22.06 -9.83 6.71
C LYS A 168 22.46 -10.72 7.89
N VAL A 169 21.72 -10.67 8.99
CA VAL A 169 21.96 -11.54 10.15
C VAL A 169 21.81 -13.01 9.75
N CYS A 170 20.72 -13.34 9.06
CA CYS A 170 20.46 -14.70 8.59
C CYS A 170 21.59 -15.22 7.67
N GLU A 171 22.04 -14.41 6.72
CA GLU A 171 23.14 -14.80 5.81
C GLU A 171 24.47 -15.03 6.54
N LEU A 172 24.77 -14.22 7.57
CA LEU A 172 25.96 -14.39 8.39
C LEU A 172 25.90 -15.67 9.23
N GLU A 173 24.74 -15.95 9.83
CA GLU A 173 24.50 -17.18 10.58
C GLU A 173 24.60 -18.42 9.68
N LEU A 174 23.98 -18.38 8.50
CA LEU A 174 24.04 -19.45 7.51
C LEU A 174 25.49 -19.74 7.10
N LYS A 175 26.27 -18.71 6.77
CA LYS A 175 27.70 -18.86 6.43
C LYS A 175 28.50 -19.45 7.58
N SER A 176 28.19 -19.07 8.82
CA SER A 176 28.83 -19.63 10.02
C SER A 176 28.52 -21.11 10.17
N LYS A 177 27.23 -21.50 10.04
CA LYS A 177 26.80 -22.89 10.10
C LYS A 177 27.42 -23.76 9.00
N GLN A 178 27.45 -23.26 7.77
CA GLN A 178 28.09 -23.95 6.64
C GLN A 178 29.57 -24.21 6.88
N LYS A 179 30.30 -23.24 7.44
CA LYS A 179 31.72 -23.42 7.82
C LYS A 179 31.88 -24.49 8.89
N THR A 180 31.03 -24.52 9.91
CA THR A 180 31.07 -25.53 10.96
C THR A 180 30.72 -26.92 10.42
N ALA A 181 29.69 -27.03 9.59
CA ALA A 181 29.30 -28.28 8.95
C ALA A 181 30.41 -28.83 8.03
N ALA A 182 31.11 -27.95 7.29
CA ALA A 182 32.24 -28.34 6.46
C ALA A 182 33.43 -28.84 7.29
N LYS A 183 33.77 -28.16 8.40
CA LYS A 183 34.83 -28.58 9.32
C LYS A 183 34.56 -29.94 9.95
N ASN A 184 33.32 -30.22 10.34
CA ASN A 184 32.97 -31.50 10.95
C ASN A 184 33.08 -32.65 9.94
N LYS A 185 32.69 -32.43 8.67
CA LYS A 185 32.84 -33.44 7.61
C LYS A 185 34.31 -33.81 7.34
N THR A 186 35.23 -32.85 7.43
CA THR A 186 36.68 -33.11 7.26
C THR A 186 37.36 -33.71 8.49
N ALA A 187 36.68 -33.76 9.64
CA ALA A 187 37.23 -34.33 10.89
C ALA A 187 36.79 -35.77 11.13
N ASP A 188 35.74 -36.23 10.44
CA ASP A 188 35.24 -37.62 10.45
C ASP A 188 35.85 -38.49 9.31
N GLU A 189 36.70 -37.92 8.45
CA GLU A 189 37.58 -38.64 7.49
C GLU A 189 38.99 -38.82 8.06
#